data_AF-U7QV59-F1
#
_entry.id   AF-U7QV59-F1
#
_cell.length_a   1.000
_cell.length_b   1.000
_cell.length_c   1.000
_cell.angle_alpha   90.00
_cell.angle_beta   90.00
_cell.angle_gamma   90.00
#
_symmetry.space_group_name_H-M   'P 1'
#
loop_
_entity.id
_entity.type
_entity.pdbx_description
1 polymer ?
#
loop_
_entity_poly.entity_id
_entity_poly.type
_entity_poly.pdbx_seq_one_letter_code
_entity_poly.pdbx_strand_id
1 'polypeptide(L)'
;MASKTYIKTIENKTEDTIVIENGEDGNKRIEIIGFNNWSGDLVVPWIGGQEEVWKALKIYVTGGHGNVWVFQDYWYPAHENAIKYCVGKFSYKDAKEIPGNNRGGGNKRLLINVEDFEENGKQTYVIKLEIA
;
A
#
# COMPACT_ATOMS: atom_id res chain seq x y z
N MET A 1 12.09 -18.29 -7.88
CA MET A 1 11.56 -18.32 -6.50
C MET A 1 11.09 -16.92 -6.16
N ALA A 2 9.91 -16.75 -5.55
CA ALA A 2 9.42 -15.44 -5.15
C ALA A 2 10.35 -14.83 -4.08
N SER A 3 10.80 -13.59 -4.27
CA SER A 3 11.66 -12.89 -3.31
C SER A 3 10.83 -11.93 -2.48
N LYS A 4 11.00 -11.94 -1.15
CA LYS A 4 10.26 -11.04 -0.26
C LYS A 4 10.62 -9.59 -0.57
N THR A 5 9.62 -8.72 -0.56
CA THR A 5 9.82 -7.26 -0.64
C THR A 5 9.77 -6.66 0.75
N TYR A 6 10.71 -5.75 1.02
CA TYR A 6 10.75 -4.94 2.23
C TYR A 6 10.59 -3.48 1.84
N ILE A 7 9.58 -2.81 2.40
CA ILE A 7 9.52 -1.36 2.39
C ILE A 7 10.45 -0.85 3.50
N LYS A 8 11.54 -0.19 3.11
CA LYS A 8 12.56 0.33 4.02
C LYS A 8 12.29 1.76 4.47
N THR A 9 11.63 2.52 3.60
CA THR A 9 11.24 3.91 3.86
C THR A 9 9.84 4.13 3.31
N ILE A 10 9.04 4.87 4.07
CA ILE A 10 7.71 5.33 3.64
C ILE A 10 7.70 6.84 3.75
N GLU A 11 7.43 7.51 2.65
CA GLU A 11 7.32 8.97 2.58
C GLU A 11 5.86 9.38 2.61
N ASN A 12 5.46 10.09 3.67
CA ASN A 12 4.15 10.73 3.72
C ASN A 12 4.25 12.09 3.01
N LYS A 13 3.62 12.22 1.84
CA LYS A 13 3.57 13.47 1.08
C LYS A 13 2.31 14.30 1.38
N THR A 14 1.48 13.87 2.33
CA THR A 14 0.26 14.56 2.74
C THR A 14 0.47 15.34 4.03
N GLU A 15 -0.40 16.31 4.30
CA GLU A 15 -0.45 17.00 5.60
C GLU A 15 -1.05 16.13 6.72
N ASP A 16 -1.85 15.14 6.33
CA ASP A 16 -2.51 14.23 7.24
C ASP A 16 -1.60 13.07 7.70
N THR A 17 -2.00 12.41 8.79
CA THR A 17 -1.30 11.21 9.28
C THR A 17 -1.67 9.99 8.44
N ILE A 18 -0.66 9.25 7.99
CA ILE A 18 -0.85 7.94 7.36
C ILE A 18 -0.75 6.86 8.43
N VAL A 19 -1.69 5.93 8.40
CA VAL A 19 -1.68 4.74 9.23
C VAL A 19 -1.57 3.50 8.36
N ILE A 20 -0.68 2.58 8.74
CA ILE A 20 -0.48 1.31 8.09
C ILE A 20 -0.66 0.20 9.12
N GLU A 21 -1.59 -0.71 8.87
CA GLU A 21 -1.84 -1.91 9.67
C GLU A 21 -1.37 -3.13 8.87
N ASN A 22 -0.46 -3.92 9.44
CA ASN A 22 0.01 -5.16 8.82
C ASN A 22 -0.76 -6.36 9.39
N GLY A 23 -1.73 -6.88 8.62
CA GLY A 23 -2.54 -8.00 9.06
C GLY A 23 -1.76 -9.32 9.23
N GLU A 24 -0.69 -9.53 8.45
CA GLU A 24 0.17 -10.73 8.58
C GLU A 24 1.08 -10.68 9.82
N ASP A 25 1.40 -9.49 10.32
CA ASP A 25 2.26 -9.26 11.51
C ASP A 25 1.42 -8.85 12.73
N GLY A 26 0.33 -9.60 13.00
CA GLY A 26 -0.49 -9.40 14.20
C GLY A 26 -1.17 -8.03 14.29
N ASN A 27 -1.49 -7.41 13.15
CA ASN A 27 -2.02 -6.04 13.05
C ASN A 27 -1.06 -4.97 13.60
N LYS A 28 0.25 -5.20 13.50
CA LYS A 28 1.25 -4.18 13.82
C LYS A 28 0.94 -2.89 13.08
N ARG A 29 0.94 -1.79 13.83
CA ARG A 29 0.50 -0.48 13.37
C ARG A 29 1.68 0.48 13.28
N ILE A 30 1.80 1.17 12.15
CA ILE A 30 2.76 2.23 11.90
C ILE A 30 1.95 3.51 11.66
N GLU A 31 2.30 4.59 12.34
CA GLU A 31 1.78 5.93 12.09
C GLU A 31 2.88 6.84 11.57
N ILE A 32 2.56 7.63 10.56
CA ILE A 32 3.49 8.57 9.93
C ILE A 32 2.77 9.92 9.87
N ILE A 33 3.17 10.83 10.76
CA ILE A 33 2.62 12.19 10.81
C ILE A 33 2.83 12.87 9.45
N GLY A 34 1.97 13.82 9.09
CA GLY A 34 2.05 14.60 7.87
C GLY A 34 3.46 15.10 7.55
N PHE A 35 3.83 15.00 6.27
CA PHE A 35 5.12 15.40 5.70
C PHE A 35 6.36 14.76 6.36
N ASN A 36 6.21 13.70 7.16
CA ASN A 36 7.31 12.95 7.74
C ASN A 36 7.55 11.62 7.01
N ASN A 37 8.67 10.97 7.37
CA ASN A 37 9.05 9.69 6.83
C ASN A 37 9.14 8.64 7.94
N TRP A 38 8.80 7.41 7.62
CA TRP A 38 9.12 6.25 8.45
C TRP A 38 10.27 5.47 7.83
N SER A 39 11.09 4.84 8.67
CA SER A 39 12.13 3.91 8.23
C SER A 39 12.18 2.66 9.11
N GLY A 40 12.39 1.51 8.51
CA GLY A 40 12.42 0.23 9.22
C GLY A 40 12.39 -0.98 8.30
N ASP A 41 11.90 -2.10 8.80
CA ASP A 41 11.65 -3.30 8.00
C ASP A 41 10.15 -3.59 8.02
N LEU A 42 9.47 -3.22 6.92
CA LEU A 42 8.08 -3.59 6.69
C LEU A 42 8.03 -4.60 5.53
N VAL A 43 7.78 -5.86 5.86
CA VAL A 43 7.57 -6.90 4.84
C VAL A 43 6.24 -6.62 4.14
N VAL A 44 6.25 -6.66 2.81
CA VAL A 44 5.01 -6.66 2.02
C VAL A 44 4.46 -8.09 1.99
N PRO A 45 3.27 -8.34 2.55
CA PRO A 45 2.68 -9.68 2.65
C PRO A 45 2.42 -10.31 1.29
N TRP A 46 2.69 -11.61 1.18
CA TRP A 46 2.36 -12.40 0.00
C TRP A 46 0.89 -12.80 0.02
N ILE A 47 0.20 -12.50 -1.08
CA ILE A 47 -1.20 -12.88 -1.28
C ILE A 47 -1.33 -13.57 -2.64
N GLY A 48 -1.95 -14.75 -2.64
CA GLY A 48 -2.23 -15.56 -3.82
C GLY A 48 -3.71 -15.62 -4.17
N GLY A 49 -4.60 -15.06 -3.34
CA GLY A 49 -6.03 -15.03 -3.64
C GLY A 49 -6.87 -14.15 -2.72
N GLN A 50 -8.17 -14.07 -3.07
CA GLN A 50 -9.15 -13.20 -2.42
C GLN A 50 -9.33 -13.45 -0.91
N GLU A 51 -9.25 -14.72 -0.48
CA GLU A 51 -9.47 -15.16 0.91
C GLU A 51 -8.32 -14.80 1.86
N GLU A 52 -7.20 -14.31 1.32
CA GLU A 52 -6.00 -13.96 2.10
C GLU A 52 -5.93 -12.47 2.46
N VAL A 53 -7.04 -11.72 2.32
CA VAL A 53 -7.15 -10.29 2.67
C VAL A 53 -6.62 -9.96 4.06
N TRP A 54 -6.78 -10.88 5.02
CA TRP A 54 -6.33 -10.72 6.40
C TRP A 54 -4.81 -10.55 6.52
N LYS A 55 -4.03 -10.88 5.49
CA LYS A 55 -2.59 -10.63 5.44
C LYS A 55 -2.23 -9.23 5.00
N ALA A 56 -3.05 -8.60 4.16
CA ALA A 56 -2.69 -7.39 3.43
C ALA A 56 -2.29 -6.24 4.36
N LEU A 57 -1.44 -5.35 3.85
CA LEU A 57 -1.25 -4.04 4.47
C LEU A 57 -2.49 -3.20 4.22
N LYS A 58 -3.11 -2.71 5.28
CA LYS A 58 -4.19 -1.73 5.18
C LYS A 58 -3.62 -0.34 5.47
N ILE A 59 -3.70 0.53 4.47
CA ILE A 59 -3.25 1.92 4.53
C ILE A 59 -4.48 2.82 4.58
N TYR A 60 -4.51 3.79 5.49
CA TYR A 60 -5.52 4.84 5.50
C TYR A 60 -4.92 6.16 5.96
N VAL A 61 -5.51 7.25 5.49
CA VAL A 61 -5.08 8.62 5.84
C VAL A 61 -6.12 9.19 6.81
N THR A 62 -5.65 9.74 7.92
CA THR A 62 -6.53 10.43 8.89
C THR A 62 -7.12 11.65 8.20
N GLY A 63 -8.44 11.84 8.19
CA GLY A 63 -9.06 12.91 7.40
C GLY A 63 -10.27 12.47 6.59
N GLY A 64 -10.60 11.18 6.62
CA GLY A 64 -11.78 10.62 5.95
C GLY A 64 -11.50 10.05 4.57
N HIS A 65 -10.22 9.95 4.19
CA HIS A 65 -9.81 9.20 3.02
C HIS A 65 -9.95 7.70 3.29
N GLY A 66 -10.39 6.96 2.28
CA GLY A 66 -10.73 5.55 2.38
C GLY A 66 -9.51 4.65 2.55
N ASN A 67 -9.78 3.36 2.74
CA ASN A 67 -8.72 2.38 2.90
C ASN A 67 -8.10 2.00 1.56
N VAL A 68 -6.80 1.76 1.54
CA VAL A 68 -6.08 1.12 0.46
C VAL A 68 -5.46 -0.15 0.98
N TRP A 69 -5.62 -1.24 0.25
CA TRP A 69 -4.98 -2.51 0.57
C TRP A 69 -3.76 -2.68 -0.32
N VAL A 70 -2.62 -3.05 0.27
CA VAL A 70 -1.35 -3.27 -0.44
C VAL A 70 -0.81 -4.65 -0.13
N PHE A 71 -0.33 -5.35 -1.15
CA PHE A 71 0.20 -6.70 -1.03
C PHE A 71 1.16 -7.01 -2.17
N GLN A 72 1.97 -8.06 -2.01
CA GLN A 72 2.84 -8.59 -3.05
C GLN A 72 2.19 -9.82 -3.69
N ASP A 73 1.90 -9.73 -4.97
CA ASP A 73 1.34 -10.83 -5.75
C ASP A 73 2.47 -11.76 -6.23
N TYR A 74 2.46 -12.99 -5.73
CA TYR A 74 3.42 -14.02 -6.12
C TYR A 74 2.86 -14.97 -7.20
N TRP A 75 1.57 -14.86 -7.52
CA TRP A 75 0.82 -15.80 -8.36
C TRP A 75 0.49 -15.24 -9.75
N TYR A 76 0.20 -13.94 -9.89
CA TYR A 76 -0.24 -13.36 -11.17
C TYR A 76 0.43 -12.01 -11.54
N PRO A 77 1.37 -11.96 -12.50
CA PRO A 77 2.02 -13.09 -13.15
C PRO A 77 2.94 -13.86 -12.19
N ALA A 78 3.00 -15.18 -12.34
CA ALA A 78 3.79 -16.02 -11.45
C ALA A 78 5.26 -15.56 -11.42
N HIS A 79 5.83 -15.50 -10.23
CA HIS A 79 7.24 -15.15 -9.98
C HIS A 79 7.67 -13.70 -10.26
N GLU A 80 6.76 -12.81 -10.69
CA GLU A 80 7.09 -11.40 -10.95
C GLU A 80 7.07 -10.54 -9.69
N ASN A 81 6.41 -11.01 -8.63
CA ASN A 81 6.46 -10.39 -7.30
C ASN A 81 5.98 -8.94 -7.30
N ALA A 82 4.99 -8.63 -8.13
CA ALA A 82 4.49 -7.27 -8.28
C ALA A 82 3.77 -6.83 -7.00
N ILE A 83 4.11 -5.65 -6.49
CA ILE A 83 3.36 -5.01 -5.42
C ILE A 83 2.10 -4.40 -6.06
N LYS A 84 0.94 -4.78 -5.54
CA LYS A 84 -0.38 -4.38 -6.02
C LYS A 84 -1.17 -3.67 -4.93
N TYR A 85 -2.19 -2.94 -5.36
CA TYR A 85 -3.12 -2.25 -4.50
C TYR A 85 -4.55 -2.26 -5.00
N CYS A 86 -5.51 -2.11 -4.08
CA CYS A 86 -6.91 -1.82 -4.39
C CYS A 86 -7.48 -0.84 -3.36
N VAL A 87 -8.43 -0.01 -3.80
CA VAL A 87 -9.04 1.05 -2.98
C VAL A 87 -10.42 0.59 -2.48
N GLY A 88 -10.73 0.90 -1.22
CA GLY A 88 -12.01 0.58 -0.60
C GLY A 88 -12.08 -0.88 -0.12
N LYS A 89 -12.98 -1.67 -0.70
CA LYS A 89 -13.11 -3.10 -0.39
C LYS A 89 -11.99 -3.88 -1.10
N PHE A 90 -11.36 -4.81 -0.39
CA PHE A 90 -10.33 -5.65 -0.98
C PHE A 90 -10.86 -6.45 -2.18
N SER A 91 -10.19 -6.34 -3.32
CA SER A 91 -10.40 -7.17 -4.50
C SER A 91 -9.05 -7.60 -5.06
N TYR A 92 -8.73 -8.89 -4.96
CA TYR A 92 -7.51 -9.46 -5.53
C TYR A 92 -7.52 -9.38 -7.05
N LYS A 93 -8.67 -9.70 -7.67
CA LYS A 93 -8.84 -9.74 -9.13
C LYS A 93 -8.69 -8.37 -9.78
N ASP A 94 -9.20 -7.33 -9.12
CA ASP A 94 -9.21 -5.97 -9.64
C ASP A 94 -8.04 -5.12 -9.11
N ALA A 95 -7.12 -5.75 -8.37
CA ALA A 95 -5.93 -5.08 -7.84
C ALA A 95 -5.03 -4.60 -8.98
N LYS A 96 -4.57 -3.36 -8.86
CA LYS A 96 -3.68 -2.71 -9.82
C LYS A 96 -2.25 -2.79 -9.32
N GLU A 97 -1.29 -2.87 -10.23
CA GLU A 97 0.12 -2.73 -9.86
C GLU A 97 0.39 -1.30 -9.35
N ILE A 98 1.12 -1.18 -8.24
CA ILE A 98 1.62 0.13 -7.81
C ILE A 98 2.66 0.57 -8.86
N PRO A 99 2.58 1.80 -9.39
CA PRO A 99 3.58 2.34 -10.31
C PRO A 99 5.02 2.31 -9.76
N GLY A 100 5.99 2.31 -10.67
CA GLY A 100 7.42 2.39 -10.36
C GLY A 100 8.10 1.03 -10.24
N ASN A 101 9.12 0.93 -9.38
CA ASN A 101 9.99 -0.24 -9.21
C ASN A 101 9.33 -1.35 -8.35
N ASN A 102 8.11 -1.75 -8.70
CA ASN A 102 7.23 -2.58 -7.88
C ASN A 102 7.47 -4.11 -7.99
N ARG A 103 8.44 -4.56 -8.77
CA ARG A 103 8.74 -5.98 -9.02
C ARG A 103 10.11 -6.41 -8.48
N GLY A 104 10.40 -7.71 -8.54
CA GLY A 104 11.74 -8.26 -8.29
C GLY A 104 12.15 -8.44 -6.83
N GLY A 105 11.25 -8.20 -5.87
CA GLY A 105 11.56 -8.31 -4.44
C GLY A 105 12.60 -7.29 -3.96
N GLY A 106 13.10 -7.49 -2.73
CA GLY A 106 14.18 -6.68 -2.15
C GLY A 106 13.69 -5.40 -1.47
N ASN A 107 14.63 -4.48 -1.26
CA ASN A 107 14.39 -3.24 -0.53
C ASN A 107 13.78 -2.18 -1.45
N LYS A 108 12.67 -1.59 -1.02
CA LYS A 108 11.90 -0.60 -1.77
C LYS A 108 11.58 0.60 -0.89
N ARG A 109 11.25 1.72 -1.54
CA ARG A 109 10.66 2.89 -0.90
C ARG A 109 9.24 3.07 -1.38
N LEU A 110 8.33 3.37 -0.45
CA LEU A 110 6.92 3.66 -0.76
C LEU A 110 6.66 5.16 -0.59
N LEU A 111 6.13 5.79 -1.63
CA LEU A 111 5.64 7.15 -1.56
C LEU A 111 4.12 7.11 -1.52
N ILE A 112 3.53 7.91 -0.62
CA ILE A 112 2.07 8.00 -0.47
C ILE A 112 1.69 9.47 -0.55
N ASN A 113 0.76 9.78 -1.45
CA ASN A 113 0.20 11.11 -1.61
C ASN A 113 -1.33 11.04 -1.71
N VAL A 114 -1.99 12.15 -1.42
CA VAL A 114 -3.44 12.33 -1.58
C VAL A 114 -3.66 13.59 -2.40
N GLU A 115 -4.53 13.48 -3.39
CA GLU A 115 -5.01 14.63 -4.16
C GLU A 115 -6.50 14.78 -3.93
N ASP A 116 -6.87 15.86 -3.24
CA ASP A 116 -8.26 16.27 -3.05
C ASP A 116 -8.70 17.17 -4.20
N PHE A 117 -9.92 16.95 -4.70
CA PHE A 117 -10.52 17.75 -5.75
C PHE A 117 -12.04 17.77 -5.64
N GLU A 118 -12.67 18.81 -6.19
CA GLU A 118 -14.12 18.88 -6.29
C GLU A 118 -14.58 18.30 -7.63
N GLU A 119 -15.51 17.35 -7.59
CA GLU A 119 -16.18 16.81 -8.78
C GLU A 119 -17.69 16.94 -8.61
N ASN A 120 -18.34 17.67 -9.51
CA ASN A 120 -19.80 17.92 -9.49
C ASN A 120 -20.31 18.47 -8.14
N GLY A 121 -19.56 19.38 -7.50
CA GLY A 121 -19.93 19.98 -6.21
C GLY A 121 -19.74 19.05 -4.99
N LYS A 122 -19.03 17.93 -5.17
CA LYS A 122 -18.69 17.00 -4.10
C LYS A 122 -17.17 16.88 -3.96
N GLN A 123 -16.68 17.04 -2.74
CA GLN A 123 -15.28 16.76 -2.42
C GLN A 123 -14.98 15.28 -2.64
N THR A 124 -13.95 15.00 -3.43
CA THR A 124 -13.42 13.68 -3.77
C THR A 124 -11.91 13.69 -3.54
N TYR A 125 -11.32 12.51 -3.45
CA TYR A 125 -9.87 12.34 -3.33
C TYR A 125 -9.38 11.15 -4.13
N VAL A 126 -8.08 11.14 -4.43
CA VAL A 126 -7.35 9.97 -4.94
C VAL A 126 -6.10 9.75 -4.10
N ILE A 127 -5.96 8.55 -3.56
CA ILE A 127 -4.71 8.09 -2.91
C ILE A 127 -3.78 7.57 -4.00
N LYS A 128 -2.60 8.19 -4.11
CA LYS A 128 -1.53 7.79 -5.03
C LYS A 128 -0.43 7.07 -4.27
N LEU A 129 -0.05 5.91 -4.80
CA LEU A 129 1.06 5.10 -4.30
C LEU A 129 2.11 5.00 -5.40
N GLU A 130 3.39 5.03 -5.03
CA GLU A 130 4.51 4.80 -5.95
C GLU A 130 5.64 4.03 -5.24
N ILE A 131 6.23 3.06 -5.93
CA ILE A 131 7.41 2.35 -5.48
C ILE A 131 8.64 2.92 -6.18
N ALA A 132 9.61 3.41 -5.40
CA ALA A 132 10.91 3.86 -5.89
C ALA A 132 12.02 2.88 -5.49
#